data_AF-J2G3M3-F1
#
_entry.id   AF-J2G3M3-F1
#
_cell.length_a   1.000
_cell.length_b   1.000
_cell.length_c   1.000
_cell.angle_alpha   90.00
_cell.angle_beta   90.00
_cell.angle_gamma   90.00
#
_symmetry.space_group_name_H-M   'P 1'
#
loop_
_entity.id
_entity.type
_entity.pdbx_description
1 polymer ?
#
loop_
_entity_poly.entity_id
_entity_poly.type
_entity_poly.pdbx_seq_one_letter_code
_entity_poly.pdbx_strand_id
1 'polypeptide(L)'
;MLVGYAIGALLAIAAMLGASVLLHVTFLSFTRDLWMIQFVYAQRPQPARWIGITLVVVLMALGLALFGPKTQAVVFPLVAVGPWLTVNLVRLYAWWSDEAETKRAALEIRKAEALRLSEPVPTLEQRFPWREYVFDVARVRQQTLYEPPPI
;
A
#
# COMPACT_ATOMS: atom_id res chain seq x y z
N MET A 1 -7.03 43.79 -4.19
CA MET A 1 -6.75 42.97 -5.40
C MET A 1 -5.55 42.02 -5.21
N LEU A 2 -4.41 42.44 -4.63
CA LEU A 2 -3.22 41.58 -4.44
C LEU A 2 -3.46 40.29 -3.63
N VAL A 3 -4.28 40.33 -2.58
CA VAL A 3 -4.58 39.15 -1.73
C VAL A 3 -5.34 38.07 -2.51
N GLY A 4 -6.25 38.46 -3.42
CA GLY A 4 -7.00 37.51 -4.25
C GLY A 4 -6.12 36.78 -5.28
N TYR A 5 -5.15 37.49 -5.85
CA TYR A 5 -4.15 36.90 -6.75
C TYR A 5 -3.20 35.93 -6.01
N ALA A 6 -2.78 36.28 -4.79
CA ALA A 6 -1.94 35.40 -3.97
C ALA A 6 -2.66 34.09 -3.59
N ILE A 7 -3.94 34.17 -3.18
CA ILE A 7 -4.76 32.99 -2.87
C ILE A 7 -4.98 32.13 -4.12
N GLY A 8 -5.29 32.76 -5.26
CA GLY A 8 -5.46 32.05 -6.54
C GLY A 8 -4.19 31.34 -6.99
N ALA A 9 -3.02 31.98 -6.84
CA ALA A 9 -1.73 31.38 -7.15
C ALA A 9 -1.41 30.18 -6.23
N LEU A 10 -1.67 30.29 -4.92
CA LEU A 10 -1.47 29.19 -3.98
C LEU A 10 -2.38 27.99 -4.29
N LEU A 11 -3.63 28.23 -4.64
CA LEU A 11 -4.56 27.16 -5.05
C LEU A 11 -4.12 26.50 -6.37
N ALA A 12 -3.64 27.27 -7.34
CA ALA A 12 -3.12 26.72 -8.59
C ALA A 12 -1.87 25.86 -8.37
N ILE A 13 -0.95 26.31 -7.51
CA ILE A 13 0.24 25.53 -7.12
C ILE A 13 -0.18 24.25 -6.40
N ALA A 14 -1.10 24.32 -5.44
CA ALA A 14 -1.61 23.14 -4.75
C ALA A 14 -2.27 22.15 -5.72
N ALA A 15 -3.02 22.64 -6.71
CA ALA A 15 -3.64 21.81 -7.74
C ALA A 15 -2.60 21.13 -8.65
N MET A 16 -1.57 21.86 -9.10
CA MET A 16 -0.49 21.28 -9.91
C MET A 16 0.32 20.23 -9.14
N LEU A 17 0.65 20.51 -7.86
CA LEU A 17 1.33 19.56 -7.00
C LEU A 17 0.46 18.32 -6.76
N GLY A 18 -0.83 18.52 -6.47
CA GLY A 18 -1.80 17.43 -6.32
C GLY A 18 -1.88 16.55 -7.57
N ALA A 19 -1.99 17.16 -8.76
CA ALA A 19 -2.00 16.43 -10.02
C ALA A 19 -0.70 15.65 -10.26
N SER A 20 0.45 16.25 -9.94
CA SER A 20 1.77 15.62 -10.09
C SER A 20 1.94 14.42 -9.16
N VAL A 21 1.51 14.56 -7.89
CA VAL A 21 1.47 13.45 -6.92
C VAL A 21 0.52 12.35 -7.41
N LEU A 22 -0.66 12.72 -7.92
CA LEU A 22 -1.62 11.75 -8.43
C LEU A 22 -1.05 10.96 -9.62
N LEU A 23 -0.38 11.63 -10.56
CA LEU A 23 0.31 10.97 -11.68
C LEU A 23 1.43 10.04 -11.19
N HIS A 24 2.23 10.47 -10.23
CA HIS A 24 3.28 9.65 -9.64
C HIS A 24 2.73 8.41 -8.94
N VAL A 25 1.68 8.58 -8.12
CA VAL A 25 0.99 7.46 -7.45
C VAL A 25 0.35 6.53 -8.47
N THR A 26 -0.26 7.06 -9.54
CA THR A 26 -0.80 6.26 -10.64
C THR A 26 0.29 5.38 -11.24
N PHE A 27 1.45 5.96 -11.56
CA PHE A 27 2.57 5.23 -12.13
C PHE A 27 3.07 4.12 -11.20
N LEU A 28 3.22 4.41 -9.91
CA LEU A 28 3.60 3.41 -8.90
C LEU A 28 2.56 2.30 -8.76
N SER A 29 1.27 2.64 -8.77
CA SER A 29 0.19 1.65 -8.72
C SER A 29 0.24 0.68 -9.89
N PHE A 30 0.50 1.17 -11.11
CA PHE A 30 0.59 0.33 -12.30
C PHE A 30 1.84 -0.54 -12.35
N THR A 31 2.99 0.00 -11.96
CA THR A 31 4.28 -0.70 -12.10
C THR A 31 4.61 -1.61 -10.92
N ARG A 32 4.17 -1.25 -9.71
CA ARG A 32 4.58 -1.92 -8.46
C ARG A 32 3.43 -2.56 -7.69
N ASP A 33 2.30 -1.87 -7.54
CA ASP A 33 1.30 -2.34 -6.59
C ASP A 33 0.28 -3.29 -7.23
N LEU A 34 0.11 -3.24 -8.55
CA LEU A 34 -0.83 -4.09 -9.29
C LEU A 34 -0.52 -5.59 -9.16
N TRP A 35 0.75 -5.99 -9.25
CA TRP A 35 1.15 -7.39 -9.02
C TRP A 35 1.08 -7.76 -7.53
N MET A 36 1.39 -6.81 -6.65
CA MET A 36 1.38 -7.02 -5.20
C MET A 36 -0.04 -7.19 -4.65
N ILE A 37 -1.07 -6.62 -5.29
CA ILE A 37 -2.48 -6.91 -4.94
C ILE A 37 -2.76 -8.39 -4.99
N GLN A 38 -2.39 -9.08 -6.08
CA GLN A 38 -2.71 -10.50 -6.25
C GLN A 38 -2.06 -11.33 -5.13
N PHE A 39 -0.81 -11.01 -4.81
CA PHE A 39 -0.09 -11.63 -3.70
C PHE A 39 -0.78 -11.38 -2.35
N VAL A 40 -1.15 -10.13 -2.06
CA VAL A 40 -1.83 -9.76 -0.81
C VAL A 40 -3.20 -10.44 -0.69
N TYR A 41 -3.96 -10.54 -1.80
CA TYR A 41 -5.22 -11.27 -1.83
C TYR A 41 -5.03 -12.77 -1.57
N ALA A 42 -3.97 -13.38 -2.11
CA ALA A 42 -3.68 -14.79 -1.85
C ALA A 42 -3.29 -15.05 -0.39
N GLN A 43 -2.47 -14.17 0.20
CA GLN A 43 -1.96 -14.36 1.57
C GLN A 43 -2.96 -13.93 2.65
N ARG A 44 -3.81 -12.94 2.36
CA ARG A 44 -4.73 -12.32 3.33
C ARG A 44 -6.07 -11.96 2.65
N PRO A 45 -6.84 -12.97 2.19
CA PRO A 45 -8.02 -12.74 1.34
C PRO A 45 -9.13 -11.96 2.04
N GLN A 46 -9.39 -12.24 3.32
CA GLN A 46 -10.44 -11.55 4.07
C GLN A 46 -10.17 -10.05 4.25
N PRO A 47 -9.04 -9.61 4.85
CA PRO A 47 -8.79 -8.18 5.01
C PRO A 47 -8.60 -7.49 3.67
N ALA A 48 -8.00 -8.13 2.66
CA ALA A 48 -7.88 -7.56 1.32
C ALA A 48 -9.26 -7.27 0.70
N ARG A 49 -10.22 -8.19 0.86
CA ARG A 49 -11.59 -8.02 0.38
C ARG A 49 -12.33 -6.92 1.14
N TRP A 50 -12.33 -6.94 2.48
CA TRP A 50 -13.06 -5.96 3.28
C TRP A 50 -12.51 -4.55 3.09
N ILE A 51 -11.19 -4.39 3.14
CA ILE A 51 -10.53 -3.09 2.92
C ILE A 51 -10.75 -2.65 1.48
N GLY A 52 -10.53 -3.53 0.50
CA GLY A 52 -10.69 -3.21 -0.93
C GLY A 52 -12.11 -2.76 -1.26
N ILE A 53 -13.14 -3.49 -0.83
CA ILE A 53 -14.55 -3.11 -1.07
C ILE A 53 -14.87 -1.77 -0.42
N THR A 54 -14.48 -1.58 0.85
CA THR A 54 -14.72 -0.32 1.58
C THR A 54 -14.05 0.85 0.85
N LEU A 55 -12.80 0.65 0.40
CA LEU A 55 -12.05 1.66 -0.31
C LEU A 55 -12.70 2.04 -1.64
N VAL A 56 -13.16 1.06 -2.41
CA VAL A 56 -13.89 1.29 -3.67
C VAL A 56 -15.13 2.13 -3.42
N VAL A 57 -15.93 1.80 -2.41
CA VAL A 57 -17.15 2.54 -2.07
C VAL A 57 -16.81 3.99 -1.67
N VAL A 58 -15.81 4.18 -0.80
CA VAL A 58 -15.39 5.51 -0.35
C VAL A 58 -14.85 6.36 -1.50
N LEU A 59 -13.99 5.79 -2.35
CA LEU A 59 -13.42 6.49 -3.50
C LEU A 59 -14.47 6.80 -4.57
N MET A 60 -15.46 5.91 -4.79
CA MET A 60 -16.58 6.21 -5.67
C MET A 60 -17.45 7.35 -5.12
N ALA A 61 -17.81 7.30 -3.84
CA ALA A 61 -18.60 8.36 -3.21
C ALA A 61 -17.89 9.72 -3.28
N LEU A 62 -16.59 9.74 -2.97
CA LEU A 62 -15.76 10.94 -3.07
C LEU A 62 -15.63 11.43 -4.52
N GLY A 63 -15.38 10.51 -5.46
CA GLY A 63 -15.28 10.85 -6.88
C GLY A 63 -16.57 11.42 -7.43
N LEU A 64 -17.73 10.84 -7.09
CA LEU A 64 -19.05 11.36 -7.48
C LEU A 64 -19.31 12.74 -6.87
N ALA A 65 -18.92 12.96 -5.62
CA ALA A 65 -19.07 14.26 -4.96
C ALA A 65 -18.21 15.36 -5.61
N LEU A 66 -16.99 15.02 -6.05
CA LEU A 66 -16.04 15.98 -6.62
C LEU A 66 -16.23 16.21 -8.13
N PHE A 67 -16.55 15.15 -8.88
CA PHE A 67 -16.55 15.17 -10.36
C PHE A 67 -17.95 14.96 -10.96
N GLY A 68 -18.97 14.74 -10.13
CA GLY A 68 -20.36 14.54 -10.57
C GLY A 68 -20.52 13.26 -11.41
N PRO A 69 -21.40 13.25 -12.43
CA PRO A 69 -21.67 12.07 -13.25
C PRO A 69 -20.56 11.74 -14.26
N LYS A 70 -19.42 12.45 -14.25
CA LYS A 70 -18.30 12.19 -15.15
C LYS A 70 -17.56 10.93 -14.74
N THR A 71 -18.10 9.77 -15.14
CA THR A 71 -17.62 8.43 -14.76
C THR A 71 -16.12 8.25 -14.98
N GLN A 72 -15.54 8.78 -16.06
CA GLN A 72 -14.10 8.70 -16.32
C GLN A 72 -13.26 9.38 -15.23
N ALA A 73 -13.68 10.55 -14.76
CA ALA A 73 -12.99 11.30 -13.71
C ALA A 73 -13.19 10.66 -12.32
N VAL A 74 -14.25 9.87 -12.12
CA VAL A 74 -14.51 9.10 -10.90
C VAL A 74 -13.70 7.80 -10.88
N VAL A 75 -13.61 7.10 -12.03
CA VAL A 75 -12.94 5.80 -12.13
C VAL A 75 -11.42 5.95 -12.13
N PHE A 76 -10.88 7.01 -12.75
CA PHE A 76 -9.45 7.24 -12.80
C PHE A 76 -8.76 7.20 -11.41
N PRO A 77 -9.17 7.98 -10.40
CA PRO A 77 -8.54 7.94 -9.08
C PRO A 77 -8.72 6.57 -8.39
N LEU A 78 -9.80 5.85 -8.69
CA LEU A 78 -10.06 4.52 -8.17
C LEU A 78 -9.02 3.49 -8.65
N VAL A 79 -8.71 3.53 -9.95
CA VAL A 79 -7.67 2.67 -10.55
C VAL A 79 -6.27 3.15 -10.18
N ALA A 80 -6.07 4.46 -10.13
CA ALA A 80 -4.78 5.08 -9.85
C ALA A 80 -4.32 4.89 -8.40
N VAL A 81 -5.23 4.96 -7.42
CA VAL A 81 -4.87 5.01 -6.00
C VAL A 81 -5.39 3.79 -5.24
N GLY A 82 -6.45 3.14 -5.73
CA GLY A 82 -7.06 1.98 -5.10
C GLY A 82 -6.07 0.84 -4.82
N PRO A 83 -5.30 0.37 -5.81
CA PRO A 83 -4.24 -0.62 -5.62
C PRO A 83 -3.26 -0.28 -4.51
N TRP A 84 -2.62 0.89 -4.61
CA TRP A 84 -1.65 1.35 -3.64
C TRP A 84 -2.24 1.44 -2.23
N LEU A 85 -3.43 2.03 -2.07
CA LEU A 85 -4.10 2.13 -0.76
C LEU A 85 -4.44 0.75 -0.20
N THR A 86 -4.99 -0.15 -1.02
CA THR A 86 -5.35 -1.50 -0.59
C THR A 86 -4.14 -2.24 -0.04
N VAL A 87 -3.02 -2.24 -0.78
CA VAL A 87 -1.79 -2.91 -0.36
C VAL A 87 -1.25 -2.31 0.95
N ASN A 88 -1.19 -0.97 1.06
CA ASN A 88 -0.67 -0.31 2.26
C ASN A 88 -1.57 -0.53 3.49
N LEU A 89 -2.89 -0.46 3.33
CA LEU A 89 -3.84 -0.67 4.43
C LEU A 89 -3.86 -2.13 4.88
N VAL A 90 -3.80 -3.10 3.96
CA VAL A 90 -3.71 -4.51 4.34
C VAL A 90 -2.39 -4.80 5.04
N ARG A 91 -1.29 -4.21 4.58
CA ARG A 91 0.02 -4.33 5.26
C ARG A 91 -0.04 -3.74 6.66
N LEU A 92 -0.64 -2.57 6.82
CA LEU A 92 -0.80 -1.92 8.12
C LEU A 92 -1.69 -2.76 9.03
N TYR A 93 -2.80 -3.28 8.51
CA TYR A 93 -3.69 -4.19 9.23
C TYR A 93 -2.93 -5.43 9.71
N ALA A 94 -2.18 -6.10 8.81
CA ALA A 94 -1.38 -7.26 9.16
C ALA A 94 -0.36 -6.94 10.27
N TRP A 95 0.31 -5.79 10.18
CA TRP A 95 1.22 -5.34 11.23
C TRP A 95 0.54 -5.16 12.58
N TRP A 96 -0.71 -4.75 12.63
CA TRP A 96 -1.42 -4.56 13.90
C TRP A 96 -2.06 -5.86 14.40
N SER A 97 -2.51 -6.72 13.50
CA SER A 97 -3.18 -7.98 13.83
C SER A 97 -2.23 -9.13 14.15
N ASP A 98 -1.04 -9.15 13.55
CA ASP A 98 -0.13 -10.29 13.66
C ASP A 98 0.54 -10.33 15.05
N GLU A 99 0.77 -11.55 15.54
CA GLU A 99 1.39 -11.83 16.81
C GLU A 99 2.86 -11.38 16.85
N ALA A 100 3.37 -11.11 18.06
CA ALA A 100 4.75 -10.70 18.27
C ALA A 100 5.76 -11.74 17.75
N GLU A 101 5.44 -13.02 17.85
CA GLU A 101 6.29 -14.12 17.36
C GLU A 101 6.39 -14.12 15.82
N THR A 102 5.26 -13.96 15.13
CA THR A 102 5.23 -13.84 13.66
C THR A 102 6.06 -12.65 13.19
N LYS A 103 5.96 -11.51 13.89
CA LYS A 103 6.74 -10.30 13.58
C LYS A 103 8.25 -10.50 13.78
N ARG A 104 8.64 -11.18 14.86
CA ARG A 104 10.05 -11.54 15.14
C ARG A 104 10.60 -12.46 14.06
N ALA A 105 9.87 -13.50 13.69
CA ALA A 105 10.29 -14.43 12.64
C ALA A 105 10.46 -13.72 11.29
N ALA A 106 9.51 -12.86 10.91
CA ALA A 106 9.61 -12.06 9.69
C ALA A 106 10.80 -11.08 9.73
N LEU A 107 11.11 -10.54 10.90
CA LEU A 107 12.28 -9.67 11.07
C LEU A 107 13.60 -10.42 10.85
N GLU A 108 13.72 -11.66 11.29
CA GLU A 108 14.95 -12.45 11.07
C GLU A 108 15.22 -12.69 9.58
N ILE A 109 14.17 -12.97 8.80
CA ILE A 109 14.26 -13.00 7.33
C ILE A 109 14.73 -11.64 6.81
N ARG A 110 14.09 -10.56 7.26
CA ARG A 110 14.41 -9.22 6.76
C ARG A 110 15.84 -8.78 7.12
N LYS A 111 16.35 -9.16 8.30
CA LYS A 111 17.74 -8.93 8.70
C LYS A 111 18.71 -9.59 7.74
N ALA A 112 18.49 -10.86 7.42
CA ALA A 112 19.33 -11.58 6.46
C ALA A 112 19.30 -10.95 5.06
N GLU A 113 18.12 -10.51 4.61
CA GLU A 113 17.95 -9.81 3.33
C GLU A 113 18.65 -8.44 3.34
N ALA A 114 18.43 -7.64 4.38
CA ALA A 114 19.00 -6.30 4.53
C ALA A 114 20.53 -6.33 4.60
N LEU A 115 21.11 -7.34 5.27
CA LEU A 115 22.56 -7.55 5.27
C LEU A 115 23.11 -7.85 3.87
N ARG A 116 22.38 -8.60 3.03
CA ARG A 116 22.78 -8.90 1.65
C ARG A 116 22.67 -7.67 0.74
N LEU A 117 21.63 -6.88 0.93
CA LEU A 117 21.34 -5.70 0.11
C LEU A 117 22.01 -4.42 0.62
N SER A 118 22.76 -4.49 1.72
CA SER A 118 23.32 -3.31 2.42
C SER A 118 22.26 -2.26 2.78
N GLU A 119 21.05 -2.71 3.11
CA GLU A 119 19.92 -1.85 3.50
C GLU A 119 19.85 -1.68 5.02
N PRO A 120 19.27 -0.57 5.52
CA PRO A 120 19.00 -0.40 6.93
C PRO A 120 18.02 -1.47 7.44
N VAL A 121 18.39 -2.12 8.54
CA VAL A 121 17.57 -3.16 9.17
C VAL A 121 16.38 -2.50 9.91
N PRO A 122 15.14 -2.91 9.63
CA PRO A 122 13.98 -2.41 10.36
C PRO A 122 13.96 -2.90 11.83
N THR A 123 13.17 -2.24 12.68
CA THR A 123 12.99 -2.64 14.09
C THR A 123 11.56 -3.11 14.36
N LEU A 124 11.31 -3.73 15.52
CA LEU A 124 9.94 -4.09 15.93
C LEU A 124 9.21 -2.93 16.62
N GLU A 125 9.96 -1.96 17.14
CA GLU A 125 9.41 -0.80 17.86
C GLU A 125 8.83 0.27 16.94
N GLN A 126 9.07 0.17 15.63
CA GLN A 126 8.53 1.13 14.68
C GLN A 126 7.01 1.06 14.58
N ARG A 127 6.39 2.24 14.39
CA ARG A 127 4.94 2.39 14.30
C ARG A 127 4.34 1.76 13.03
N PHE A 128 5.12 1.70 11.95
CA PHE A 128 4.65 1.28 10.63
C PHE A 128 5.45 0.08 10.13
N PRO A 129 4.81 -0.88 9.44
CA PRO A 129 5.52 -2.00 8.85
C PRO A 129 6.47 -1.57 7.74
N TRP A 130 7.59 -2.26 7.62
CA TRP A 130 8.47 -2.12 6.46
C TRP A 130 7.78 -2.60 5.18
N ARG A 131 8.30 -2.16 4.03
CA ARG A 131 7.61 -2.28 2.74
C ARG A 131 7.16 -3.72 2.41
N GLU A 132 8.05 -4.68 2.66
CA GLU A 132 7.93 -6.08 2.28
C GLU A 132 7.42 -6.99 3.41
N TYR A 133 6.91 -6.41 4.51
CA TYR A 133 6.47 -7.17 5.69
C TYR A 133 5.55 -8.37 5.39
N VAL A 134 4.51 -8.19 4.57
CA VAL A 134 3.57 -9.28 4.23
C VAL A 134 4.26 -10.40 3.43
N PHE A 135 5.26 -10.05 2.63
CA PHE A 135 6.06 -11.01 1.88
C PHE A 135 6.96 -11.82 2.82
N ASP A 136 7.63 -11.15 3.76
CA ASP A 136 8.49 -11.82 4.74
C ASP A 136 7.67 -12.76 5.64
N VAL A 137 6.48 -12.34 6.08
CA VAL A 137 5.56 -13.21 6.83
C VAL A 137 5.13 -14.43 6.01
N ALA A 138 4.80 -14.25 4.73
CA ALA A 138 4.46 -15.37 3.86
C ALA A 138 5.64 -16.35 3.69
N ARG A 139 6.87 -15.83 3.60
CA ARG A 139 8.08 -16.63 3.52
C ARG A 139 8.32 -17.44 4.79
N VAL A 140 8.11 -16.86 5.97
CA VAL A 140 8.14 -17.60 7.25
C VAL A 140 7.16 -18.78 7.21
N ARG A 141 5.90 -18.52 6.80
CA ARG A 141 4.86 -19.56 6.74
C ARG A 141 5.18 -20.67 5.74
N GLN A 142 5.83 -20.35 4.63
CA GLN A 142 6.26 -21.37 3.66
C GLN A 142 7.45 -22.18 4.18
N GLN A 143 8.40 -21.55 4.87
CA GLN A 143 9.54 -22.27 5.47
C GLN A 143 9.08 -23.29 6.50
N THR A 144 8.03 -23.00 7.28
CA THR A 144 7.47 -23.96 8.24
C THR A 144 6.80 -25.17 7.58
N LEU A 145 6.48 -25.08 6.29
CA LEU A 145 5.83 -26.16 5.52
C LEU A 145 6.83 -26.99 4.70
N TYR A 146 8.08 -26.55 4.59
CA TYR A 146 9.10 -27.23 3.79
C TYR A 146 9.83 -28.28 4.63
N GLU A 147 9.60 -29.56 4.36
CA GLU A 147 10.45 -30.64 4.85
C GLU A 147 11.71 -30.72 3.98
N PRO A 148 12.93 -30.69 4.56
CA PRO A 148 14.14 -30.82 3.77
C PRO A 148 14.18 -32.18 3.07
N PRO A 149 14.65 -32.26 1.80
CA PRO A 149 14.73 -33.51 1.09
C PRO A 149 15.61 -34.50 1.86
N PRO A 150 15.24 -35.79 1.94
CA PRO A 150 16.05 -36.78 2.61
C PRO A 150 17.43 -36.84 1.94
N ILE A 151 18.47 -36.78 2.78
CA ILE A 151 19.90 -36.82 2.41
C ILE A 151 20.26 -38.21 1.90
#